data_AF-A0A6V7LDD2-F1
#
_entry.id   AF-A0A6V7LDD2-F1
#
_cell.length_a   1.000
_cell.length_b   1.000
_cell.length_c   1.000
_cell.angle_alpha   90.00
_cell.angle_beta   90.00
_cell.angle_gamma   90.00
#
_symmetry.space_group_name_H-M   'P 1'
#
loop_
_entity.id
_entity.type
_entity.pdbx_description
1 polymer ?
#
loop_
_entity_poly.entity_id
_entity_poly.type
_entity_poly.pdbx_seq_one_letter_code
_entity_poly.pdbx_strand_id
1 'polypeptide(L)'
;GIYEPGKRHWLKVKKDYLFGGAMADSADLVVLGAWYGTGNKGGMMSIFLMGCYDKDRDRWVTVTKVHGGHDDATLARLQDELDMIKIGKAQSMVPKWLIVNKPMVPDFVARDPK
;
A
#
# COMPACT_ATOMS: atom_id res chain seq x y z
N GLY A 1 23.51 -28.23 -12.66
CA GLY A 1 24.63 -27.26 -12.71
C GLY A 1 25.37 -27.30 -11.40
N ILE A 2 26.65 -26.91 -11.39
CA ILE A 2 27.47 -26.80 -10.18
C ILE A 2 26.90 -25.67 -9.31
N TYR A 3 26.88 -25.86 -7.99
CA TYR A 3 26.48 -24.81 -7.06
C TYR A 3 27.53 -23.71 -7.01
N GLU A 4 27.11 -22.48 -7.32
CA GLU A 4 27.94 -21.29 -7.23
C GLU A 4 27.32 -20.31 -6.22
N PRO A 5 27.97 -20.06 -5.07
CA PRO A 5 27.48 -19.10 -4.08
C PRO A 5 27.23 -17.72 -4.70
N GLY A 6 26.10 -17.10 -4.36
CA GLY A 6 25.71 -15.78 -4.87
C GLY A 6 25.06 -15.79 -6.27
N LYS A 7 25.06 -16.91 -6.98
CA LYS A 7 24.36 -17.04 -8.28
C LYS A 7 23.05 -17.81 -8.13
N ARG A 8 22.02 -17.34 -8.84
CA ARG A 8 20.66 -17.91 -8.80
C ARG A 8 20.40 -18.78 -10.03
N HIS A 9 20.92 -20.01 -10.01
CA HIS A 9 20.83 -20.98 -11.12
C HIS A 9 19.56 -21.83 -11.11
N TRP A 10 18.93 -21.98 -9.95
CA TRP A 10 17.65 -22.66 -9.77
C TRP A 10 16.44 -21.79 -10.16
N LEU A 11 15.45 -22.43 -10.76
CA LEU A 11 14.17 -21.81 -11.10
C LEU A 11 13.16 -22.04 -9.98
N LYS A 12 12.52 -20.96 -9.53
CA LYS A 12 11.34 -21.02 -8.65
C LYS A 12 10.09 -20.96 -9.52
N VAL A 13 9.32 -22.04 -9.54
CA VAL A 13 7.99 -22.05 -10.17
C VAL A 13 6.96 -21.94 -9.07
N LYS A 14 6.10 -20.92 -9.15
CA LYS A 14 5.02 -20.71 -8.20
C LYS A 14 3.73 -20.44 -8.97
N LYS A 15 2.60 -20.80 -8.37
CA LYS A 15 1.28 -20.67 -8.98
C LYS A 15 0.96 -19.23 -9.38
N ASP A 16 1.39 -18.26 -8.57
CA ASP A 16 1.25 -16.82 -8.83
C ASP A 16 2.06 -16.32 -10.03
N TYR A 17 3.03 -17.09 -10.54
CA TYR A 17 3.82 -16.72 -11.72
C TYR A 17 3.24 -17.29 -13.03
N LEU A 18 2.27 -18.20 -12.93
CA LEU A 18 1.68 -18.88 -14.08
C LEU A 18 0.50 -18.07 -14.63
N PHE A 19 0.27 -18.16 -15.94
CA PHE A 19 -0.85 -17.52 -16.65
C PHE A 19 -0.96 -16.01 -16.38
N GLY A 20 0.17 -15.30 -16.35
CA GLY A 20 0.19 -13.85 -16.11
C GLY A 20 -0.31 -13.44 -14.73
N GLY A 21 -0.30 -14.34 -13.75
CA GLY A 21 -0.80 -14.09 -12.40
C GLY A 21 -2.30 -14.34 -12.22
N ALA A 22 -3.01 -14.85 -13.24
CA ALA A 22 -4.44 -15.16 -13.15
C ALA A 22 -4.79 -16.22 -12.09
N MET A 23 -3.78 -16.95 -11.60
CA MET A 23 -3.93 -17.94 -10.52
C MET A 23 -3.50 -17.42 -9.15
N ALA A 24 -3.10 -16.16 -9.03
CA ALA A 24 -2.81 -15.50 -7.76
C ALA A 24 -4.13 -15.03 -7.11
N ASP A 25 -4.18 -15.07 -5.79
CA ASP A 25 -5.28 -14.46 -5.06
C ASP A 25 -5.18 -12.92 -5.17
N SER A 26 -6.27 -12.27 -5.61
CA SER A 26 -6.36 -10.82 -5.79
C SER A 26 -7.51 -10.24 -4.97
N ALA A 27 -7.34 -9.02 -4.46
CA ALA A 27 -8.37 -8.29 -3.73
C ALA A 27 -8.38 -6.82 -4.14
N ASP A 28 -9.58 -6.28 -4.35
CA ASP A 28 -9.78 -4.86 -4.60
C ASP A 28 -9.88 -4.11 -3.26
N LEU A 29 -8.99 -3.14 -3.05
CA LEU A 29 -8.89 -2.37 -1.82
C LEU A 29 -8.88 -0.86 -2.12
N VAL A 30 -9.30 -0.08 -1.13
CA VAL A 30 -9.35 1.39 -1.21
C VAL A 30 -8.12 1.99 -0.55
N VAL A 31 -7.59 3.07 -1.14
CA VAL A 31 -6.48 3.84 -0.57
C VAL A 31 -7.03 4.72 0.57
N LEU A 32 -6.59 4.45 1.80
CA LEU A 32 -7.04 5.17 3.00
C LEU A 32 -5.98 6.14 3.54
N GLY A 33 -4.73 6.00 3.08
CA GLY A 33 -3.64 6.88 3.49
C GLY A 33 -2.32 6.54 2.81
N ALA A 34 -1.28 7.29 3.15
CA ALA A 34 0.05 7.12 2.60
C ALA A 34 1.18 7.49 3.56
N TRP A 35 2.38 6.96 3.28
CA TRP A 35 3.64 7.39 3.89
C TRP A 35 4.58 7.96 2.84
N TYR A 36 5.46 8.84 3.31
CA TYR A 36 6.60 9.26 2.52
C TYR A 36 7.52 8.08 2.21
N GLY A 37 8.04 8.06 0.99
CA GLY A 37 9.14 7.20 0.61
C GLY A 37 10.46 7.61 1.26
N THR A 38 11.41 6.70 1.20
CA THR A 38 12.80 6.92 1.63
C THR A 38 13.74 6.70 0.44
N GLY A 39 14.96 7.25 0.51
CA GLY A 39 15.97 7.12 -0.56
C GLY A 39 15.53 7.81 -1.86
N ASN A 40 15.61 7.10 -2.98
CA ASN A 40 15.27 7.63 -4.32
C ASN A 40 13.82 8.11 -4.44
N LYS A 41 12.90 7.60 -3.59
CA LYS A 41 11.49 8.04 -3.53
C LYS A 41 11.23 8.98 -2.35
N GLY A 42 12.29 9.55 -1.79
CA GLY A 42 12.23 10.52 -0.71
C GLY A 42 11.43 11.76 -1.12
N GLY A 43 10.47 12.15 -0.28
CA GLY A 43 9.63 13.33 -0.50
C GLY A 43 8.32 13.07 -1.24
N MET A 44 8.14 11.90 -1.86
CA MET A 44 6.88 11.49 -2.51
C MET A 44 6.11 10.47 -1.66
N MET A 45 4.79 10.44 -1.81
CA MET A 45 3.94 9.38 -1.26
C MET A 45 4.19 8.09 -2.08
N SER A 46 4.92 7.14 -1.51
CA SER A 46 5.29 5.91 -2.24
C SER A 46 4.78 4.62 -1.58
N ILE A 47 4.27 4.73 -0.36
CA ILE A 47 3.72 3.61 0.39
C ILE A 47 2.28 3.94 0.70
N PHE A 48 1.36 3.09 0.27
CA PHE A 48 -0.07 3.31 0.43
C PHE A 48 -0.65 2.37 1.49
N LEU A 49 -1.56 2.91 2.30
CA LEU A 49 -2.37 2.16 3.24
C LEU A 49 -3.66 1.75 2.56
N MET A 50 -3.80 0.45 2.34
CA MET A 50 -4.97 -0.14 1.71
C MET A 50 -5.93 -0.66 2.77
N GLY A 51 -7.22 -0.50 2.54
CA GLY A 51 -8.25 -1.02 3.42
C GLY A 51 -9.56 -1.30 2.72
N CYS A 52 -10.52 -1.79 3.49
CA CYS A 52 -11.85 -2.12 3.02
C CYS A 52 -12.91 -1.56 3.96
N TYR A 53 -14.15 -1.53 3.46
CA TYR A 53 -15.28 -1.01 4.21
C TYR A 53 -15.95 -2.12 5.02
N ASP A 54 -16.04 -1.94 6.33
CA ASP A 54 -16.76 -2.83 7.25
C ASP A 54 -18.22 -2.34 7.39
N LYS A 55 -19.16 -3.07 6.76
CA LYS A 55 -20.58 -2.73 6.75
C LYS A 55 -21.23 -2.84 8.12
N ASP A 56 -20.74 -3.73 8.99
CA ASP A 56 -21.32 -3.96 10.30
C ASP A 56 -20.98 -2.83 11.28
N ARG A 57 -19.81 -2.23 11.11
CA ARG A 57 -19.30 -1.15 11.97
C ARG A 57 -19.44 0.25 11.37
N ASP A 58 -19.93 0.34 10.12
CA ASP A 58 -20.06 1.56 9.33
C ASP A 58 -18.72 2.34 9.19
N ARG A 59 -17.60 1.62 9.14
CA ARG A 59 -16.24 2.19 9.22
C ARG A 59 -15.26 1.52 8.26
N TRP A 60 -14.23 2.27 7.89
CA TRP A 60 -13.12 1.76 7.10
C TRP A 60 -12.09 1.05 7.99
N VAL A 61 -11.64 -0.13 7.58
CA VAL A 61 -10.64 -0.93 8.30
C VAL A 61 -9.37 -1.08 7.47
N THR A 62 -8.22 -0.96 8.11
CA THR A 62 -6.92 -1.13 7.45
C THR A 62 -6.58 -2.60 7.23
N VAL A 63 -6.10 -2.94 6.03
CA VAL A 63 -5.73 -4.31 5.65
C VAL A 63 -4.23 -4.46 5.51
N THR A 64 -3.58 -3.67 4.64
CA THR A 64 -2.16 -3.86 4.33
C THR A 64 -1.48 -2.59 3.84
N LYS A 65 -0.14 -2.58 3.90
CA LYS A 65 0.70 -1.55 3.27
C LYS A 65 1.20 -2.05 1.91
N VAL A 66 1.13 -1.20 0.91
CA VAL A 66 1.63 -1.49 -0.44
C VAL A 66 2.78 -0.54 -0.76
N HIS A 67 3.95 -1.12 -1.06
CA HIS A 67 5.21 -0.38 -1.29
C HIS A 67 5.66 -0.39 -2.76
N GLY A 68 5.14 -1.30 -3.56
CA GLY A 68 5.64 -1.59 -4.91
C GLY A 68 4.58 -2.21 -5.79
N GLY A 69 4.91 -2.37 -7.08
CA GLY A 69 3.95 -2.74 -8.12
C GLY A 69 3.53 -1.57 -9.01
N HIS A 70 3.92 -0.34 -8.64
CA HIS A 70 3.73 0.86 -9.45
C HIS A 70 5.04 1.27 -10.10
N ASP A 71 4.97 1.70 -11.36
CA ASP A 71 6.08 2.39 -12.03
C ASP A 71 6.21 3.83 -11.53
N ASP A 72 7.32 4.47 -11.86
CA ASP A 72 7.63 5.81 -11.37
C ASP A 72 6.70 6.87 -11.99
N ALA A 73 6.22 6.66 -13.23
CA ALA A 73 5.24 7.52 -13.88
C ALA A 73 3.88 7.49 -13.15
N THR A 74 3.40 6.30 -12.77
CA THR A 74 2.16 6.18 -11.98
C THR A 74 2.33 6.80 -10.61
N LEU A 75 3.47 6.60 -9.95
CA LEU A 75 3.72 7.21 -8.64
C LEU A 75 3.74 8.73 -8.69
N ALA A 76 4.30 9.32 -9.75
CA ALA A 76 4.26 10.76 -9.96
C ALA A 76 2.81 11.25 -10.13
N ARG A 77 2.03 10.60 -11.00
CA ARG A 77 0.61 10.92 -11.22
C ARG A 77 -0.23 10.82 -9.94
N LEU A 78 0.01 9.78 -9.13
CA LEU A 78 -0.68 9.57 -7.86
C LEU A 78 -0.36 10.66 -6.81
N GLN A 79 0.73 11.42 -6.95
CA GLN A 79 0.99 12.55 -6.05
C GLN A 79 -0.06 13.65 -6.22
N ASP A 80 -0.53 13.86 -7.44
CA ASP A 80 -1.44 14.95 -7.80
C ASP A 80 -2.91 14.51 -7.70
N GLU A 81 -3.22 13.24 -7.99
CA GLU A 81 -4.59 12.74 -7.99
C GLU A 81 -5.14 12.39 -6.60
N LEU A 82 -4.27 12.05 -5.65
CA LEU A 82 -4.71 11.62 -4.32
C LEU A 82 -4.88 12.83 -3.40
N ASP A 83 -6.13 13.20 -3.13
CA ASP A 83 -6.44 14.21 -2.11
C ASP A 83 -6.24 13.62 -0.70
N MET A 84 -5.08 13.91 -0.11
CA MET A 84 -4.73 13.46 1.23
C MET A 84 -4.37 14.60 2.18
N ILE A 85 -4.75 14.41 3.44
CA ILE A 85 -4.51 15.33 4.54
C ILE A 85 -3.32 14.81 5.33
N LYS A 86 -2.32 15.67 5.55
CA LYS A 86 -1.15 15.33 6.36
C LYS A 86 -1.50 15.31 7.85
N ILE A 87 -1.31 14.15 8.49
CA ILE A 87 -1.56 13.94 9.93
C ILE A 87 -0.27 13.66 10.72
N GLY A 88 0.86 13.42 10.04
CA GLY A 88 2.18 13.27 10.67
C GLY A 88 2.28 12.11 11.67
N LYS A 89 1.59 10.99 11.40
CA LYS A 89 1.53 9.81 12.28
C LYS A 89 0.89 10.06 13.65
N ALA A 90 0.18 11.18 13.83
CA ALA A 90 -0.51 11.47 15.07
C ALA A 90 -1.82 10.66 15.16
N GLN A 91 -1.90 9.73 16.09
CA GLN A 91 -3.12 8.94 16.34
C GLN A 91 -4.35 9.83 16.65
N SER A 92 -4.13 10.98 17.30
CA SER A 92 -5.20 11.93 17.63
C SER A 92 -5.83 12.60 16.42
N MET A 93 -5.11 12.64 15.30
CA MET A 93 -5.56 13.27 14.05
C MET A 93 -6.19 12.25 13.10
N VAL A 94 -6.26 10.98 13.48
CA VAL A 94 -6.93 9.95 12.69
C VAL A 94 -8.44 10.19 12.74
N PRO A 95 -9.13 10.27 11.59
CA PRO A 95 -10.55 10.49 11.55
C PRO A 95 -11.32 9.30 12.13
N LYS A 96 -12.47 9.57 12.76
CA LYS A 96 -13.28 8.56 13.45
C LYS A 96 -13.82 7.45 12.54
N TRP A 97 -13.95 7.73 11.24
CA TRP A 97 -14.39 6.76 10.25
C TRP A 97 -13.32 5.72 9.91
N LEU A 98 -12.05 5.95 10.26
CA LEU A 98 -10.93 5.06 10.00
C LEU A 98 -10.53 4.29 11.26
N ILE A 99 -10.61 2.96 11.20
CA ILE A 99 -10.07 2.06 12.21
C ILE A 99 -8.65 1.68 11.80
N VAL A 100 -7.67 2.18 12.56
CA VAL A 100 -6.24 1.92 12.34
C VAL A 100 -5.55 1.59 13.66
N ASN A 101 -4.67 0.58 13.60
CA ASN A 101 -3.79 0.24 14.72
C ASN A 101 -2.61 1.23 14.80
N LYS A 102 -2.10 1.49 16.02
CA LYS A 102 -0.99 2.43 16.27
C LYS A 102 0.24 2.31 15.34
N PRO A 103 0.76 1.11 14.97
CA PRO A 103 1.89 1.00 14.03
C PRO A 103 1.51 1.27 12.55
N MET A 104 0.22 1.30 12.24
CA MET A 104 -0.34 1.48 10.91
C MET A 104 -0.82 2.91 10.67
N VAL A 105 -0.61 3.84 11.61
CA VAL A 105 -0.96 5.26 11.41
C VAL A 105 -0.10 5.86 10.30
N PRO A 106 -0.71 6.40 9.24
CA PRO A 106 0.01 6.96 8.10
C PRO A 106 0.50 8.40 8.34
N ASP A 107 1.39 8.88 7.47
CA ASP A 107 1.75 10.30 7.45
C ASP A 107 0.61 11.15 6.86
N PHE A 108 -0.14 10.55 5.94
CA PHE A 108 -1.25 11.13 5.21
C PHE A 108 -2.49 10.24 5.30
N VAL A 109 -3.67 10.83 5.44
CA VAL A 109 -4.96 10.12 5.39
C VAL A 109 -5.77 10.69 4.26
N ALA A 110 -6.39 9.83 3.46
CA ALA A 110 -7.30 10.26 2.40
C ALA A 110 -8.49 11.04 3.00
N ARG A 111 -9.08 11.97 2.22
CA ARG A 111 -10.39 12.53 2.61
C ARG A 111 -11.43 11.41 2.68
N ASP A 112 -12.50 11.61 3.47
CA ASP A 112 -13.52 10.57 3.70
C ASP A 112 -13.94 9.94 2.35
N PRO A 113 -13.69 8.63 2.13
CA PRO A 113 -13.98 7.97 0.86
C PRO A 113 -15.48 7.68 0.65
N LYS A 114 -16.34 7.97 1.64
CA LYS A 114 -17.79 7.83 1.54
C LYS A 114 -18.44 8.91 0.67
#